data_AF-A0A1M6RMM3-F1
#
_entry.id   AF-A0A1M6RMM3-F1
#
_cell.length_a   1.000
_cell.length_b   1.000
_cell.length_c   1.000
_cell.angle_alpha   90.00
_cell.angle_beta   90.00
_cell.angle_gamma   90.00
#
_symmetry.space_group_name_H-M   'P 1'
#
loop_
_entity.id
_entity.type
_entity.pdbx_description
1 polymer ?
#
loop_
_entity_poly.entity_id
_entity_poly.type
_entity_poly.pdbx_seq_one_letter_code
_entity_poly.pdbx_strand_id
1 'polypeptide(L)'
;MLVLFRRAQDPIADDIEEQLRELVLAHRVVRVDKAGRLPDGTLPTAWPVLVEGRSARYEGAKAIRAFLEELAHEVRLNRQFQADACYLDPDDPSCCL
;
A
#
# COMPACT_ATOMS: atom_id res chain seq x y z
N MET A 1 5.69 0.67 7.55
CA MET A 1 6.31 -0.06 6.43
C MET A 1 5.41 -1.24 6.10
N LEU A 2 5.01 -1.37 4.84
CA LEU A 2 4.14 -2.44 4.37
C LEU A 2 4.97 -3.63 3.89
N VAL A 3 4.53 -4.86 4.20
CA VAL A 3 5.15 -6.09 3.72
C VAL A 3 4.09 -6.97 3.07
N LEU A 4 4.24 -7.22 1.78
CA LEU A 4 3.38 -8.13 1.02
C LEU A 4 4.02 -9.51 0.95
N PHE A 5 3.39 -10.48 1.59
CA PHE A 5 3.72 -11.90 1.45
C PHE A 5 2.86 -12.52 0.36
N ARG A 6 3.51 -13.13 -0.61
CA ARG A 6 2.85 -13.72 -1.78
C ARG A 6 3.41 -15.09 -2.14
N ARG A 7 2.57 -15.92 -2.75
CA ARG A 7 2.98 -17.20 -3.34
C ARG A 7 3.59 -16.98 -4.73
N ALA A 8 4.28 -18.00 -5.23
CA ALA A 8 4.69 -18.04 -6.63
C ALA A 8 3.43 -18.11 -7.52
N GLN A 9 3.40 -17.30 -8.59
CA GLN A 9 2.30 -17.25 -9.57
C GLN A 9 0.93 -16.96 -8.93
N ASP A 10 0.85 -15.86 -8.19
CA ASP A 10 -0.38 -15.37 -7.57
C ASP A 10 -0.81 -14.07 -8.25
N PRO A 11 -1.78 -14.12 -9.19
CA PRO A 11 -2.20 -12.95 -9.97
C PRO A 11 -2.89 -11.90 -9.10
N ILE A 12 -3.55 -12.31 -8.02
CA ILE A 12 -4.14 -11.39 -7.05
C ILE A 12 -3.03 -10.61 -6.35
N ALA A 13 -1.92 -11.27 -6.03
CA ALA A 13 -0.76 -10.61 -5.45
C ALA A 13 -0.04 -9.70 -6.46
N ASP A 14 -0.08 -10.01 -7.76
CA ASP A 14 0.43 -9.11 -8.80
C ASP A 14 -0.38 -7.80 -8.83
N ASP A 15 -1.71 -7.89 -8.86
CA ASP A 15 -2.59 -6.72 -8.82
C ASP A 15 -2.35 -5.84 -7.58
N ILE A 16 -2.21 -6.49 -6.41
CA ILE A 16 -1.99 -5.79 -5.13
C ILE A 16 -0.61 -5.12 -5.09
N GLU A 17 0.42 -5.80 -5.60
CA GLU A 17 1.77 -5.24 -5.71
C GLU A 17 1.78 -4.01 -6.62
N GLU A 18 1.07 -4.06 -7.75
CA GLU A 18 0.96 -2.92 -8.65
C GLU A 18 0.21 -1.75 -8.01
N GLN A 19 -0.91 -2.02 -7.33
CA GLN A 19 -1.67 -0.99 -6.60
C GLN A 19 -0.82 -0.28 -5.53
N LEU A 20 0.04 -1.03 -4.81
CA LEU A 20 0.98 -0.45 -3.85
C LEU A 20 2.02 0.47 -4.51
N ARG A 21 2.47 0.13 -5.72
CA ARG A 21 3.39 0.96 -6.52
C ARG A 21 2.70 2.22 -7.02
N GLU A 22 1.47 2.13 -7.52
CA GLU A 22 0.68 3.28 -7.99
C GLU A 22 0.42 4.30 -6.87
N LEU A 23 0.17 3.82 -5.65
CA LEU A 23 0.01 4.68 -4.47
C LEU A 23 1.33 5.29 -3.98
N VAL A 24 2.48 4.90 -4.58
CA VAL A 24 3.84 5.35 -4.22
C VAL A 24 4.14 5.05 -2.74
N LEU A 25 3.66 3.91 -2.25
CA LEU A 25 3.86 3.50 -0.87
C LEU A 25 5.13 2.67 -0.74
N ALA A 26 5.94 2.97 0.28
CA ALA A 26 7.10 2.16 0.60
C ALA A 26 6.67 0.77 1.10
N HIS A 27 6.95 -0.25 0.29
CA HIS A 27 6.58 -1.63 0.59
C HIS A 27 7.73 -2.60 0.28
N ARG A 28 7.69 -3.76 0.94
CA ARG A 28 8.59 -4.89 0.70
C ARG A 28 7.76 -6.09 0.24
N VAL A 29 8.25 -6.80 -0.77
CA VAL A 29 7.62 -8.04 -1.24
C VAL A 29 8.45 -9.23 -0.78
N VAL A 30 7.79 -10.21 -0.16
CA VAL A 30 8.41 -11.47 0.29
C VAL A 30 7.69 -12.63 -0.38
N ARG A 31 8.44 -13.40 -1.16
CA ARG A 31 7.93 -14.63 -1.79
C ARG A 31 8.04 -15.76 -0.79
N VAL A 32 6.91 -16.41 -0.52
CA VAL A 32 6.84 -17.55 0.38
C VAL A 32 6.87 -18.84 -0.42
N ASP A 33 7.67 -19.80 0.04
CA ASP A 33 7.85 -21.10 -0.61
C ASP A 33 6.67 -22.05 -0.35
N LYS A 34 6.74 -23.26 -0.92
CA LYS A 34 5.63 -24.23 -0.97
C LYS A 34 5.10 -24.64 0.42
N ALA A 35 5.86 -24.44 1.49
CA ALA A 35 5.40 -24.75 2.85
C ALA A 35 4.28 -23.80 3.30
N GLY A 36 4.12 -22.64 2.64
CA GLY A 36 3.01 -21.72 2.86
C GLY A 36 2.96 -21.13 4.27
N ARG A 37 4.09 -21.11 4.97
CA ARG A 37 4.22 -20.51 6.31
C ARG A 37 4.87 -19.14 6.18
N LEU A 38 4.37 -18.20 6.96
CA LEU A 38 5.03 -16.91 7.11
C LEU A 38 6.31 -17.06 7.97
N PRO A 39 7.21 -16.07 7.96
CA PRO A 39 8.46 -16.13 8.74
C PRO A 39 8.28 -16.29 10.25
N ASP A 40 7.10 -15.95 10.77
CA ASP A 40 6.71 -16.15 12.18
C ASP A 40 6.20 -17.58 12.48
N GLY A 41 6.19 -18.46 11.47
CA GLY A 41 5.73 -19.84 11.57
C GLY A 41 4.22 -20.02 11.45
N THR A 42 3.45 -18.94 11.33
CA THR A 42 1.99 -18.99 11.21
C THR A 42 1.55 -19.39 9.80
N LEU A 43 0.36 -20.00 9.71
CA LEU A 43 -0.25 -20.39 8.45
C LEU A 43 -1.42 -19.43 8.12
N PRO A 44 -1.34 -18.66 7.03
CA PRO A 44 -2.44 -17.78 6.64
C PRO A 44 -3.69 -18.57 6.25
N THR A 45 -4.84 -18.04 6.61
CA THR A 45 -6.15 -18.52 6.18
C THR A 45 -6.45 -18.16 4.74
N ALA A 46 -5.92 -17.03 4.25
CA ALA A 46 -6.06 -16.59 2.86
C ALA A 46 -4.77 -15.93 2.35
N TRP A 47 -4.57 -15.99 1.03
CA TRP A 47 -3.46 -15.37 0.31
C TRP A 47 -3.98 -14.31 -0.69
N PRO A 48 -3.19 -13.26 -1.00
CA PRO A 48 -1.92 -12.89 -0.37
C PRO A 48 -2.10 -12.35 1.06
N VAL A 49 -1.00 -12.07 1.76
CA VAL A 49 -1.03 -11.46 3.11
C VAL A 49 -0.28 -10.14 3.10
N LEU A 50 -0.91 -9.09 3.59
CA LEU A 50 -0.29 -7.78 3.80
C LEU A 50 -0.10 -7.56 5.30
N VAL A 51 1.11 -7.17 5.70
CA VAL A 51 1.41 -6.78 7.08
C VAL A 51 1.78 -5.30 7.10
N GLU A 52 1.15 -4.56 8.00
CA GLU A 52 1.49 -3.17 8.29
C GLU A 52 2.17 -3.08 9.65
N GLY A 53 3.44 -2.67 9.64
CA GLY A 53 4.20 -2.48 10.87
C GLY A 53 4.40 -3.80 11.63
N ARG A 54 3.98 -3.83 12.91
CA ARG A 54 4.17 -4.98 13.82
C ARG A 54 2.89 -5.72 14.19
N SER A 55 1.71 -5.16 13.89
CA SER A 55 0.47 -5.59 14.55
C SER A 55 -0.67 -5.84 13.57
N ALA A 56 -0.78 -5.08 12.50
CA ALA A 56 -1.88 -5.20 11.56
C ALA A 56 -1.52 -6.20 10.45
N ARG A 57 -2.42 -7.16 10.24
CA ARG A 57 -2.29 -8.22 9.24
C ARG A 57 -3.61 -8.39 8.51
N TYR A 58 -3.56 -8.34 7.19
CA TYR A 58 -4.70 -8.45 6.29
C TYR A 58 -4.47 -9.65 5.38
N GLU A 59 -5.43 -10.58 5.37
CA GLU A 59 -5.32 -11.82 4.61
C GLU A 59 -6.37 -11.89 3.51
N GLY A 60 -5.93 -12.24 2.30
CA GLY A 60 -6.78 -12.37 1.12
C GLY A 60 -7.13 -11.06 0.44
N ALA A 61 -7.58 -11.18 -0.81
CA ALA A 61 -7.86 -10.05 -1.70
C ALA A 61 -8.83 -9.04 -1.08
N LYS A 62 -9.91 -9.51 -0.47
CA LYS A 62 -10.98 -8.63 0.04
C LYS A 62 -10.49 -7.73 1.17
N ALA A 63 -9.81 -8.32 2.17
CA ALA A 63 -9.30 -7.56 3.32
C ALA A 63 -8.22 -6.56 2.89
N ILE A 64 -7.31 -7.00 2.01
CA ILE A 64 -6.24 -6.14 1.51
C ILE A 64 -6.79 -4.99 0.67
N ARG A 65 -7.73 -5.25 -0.25
CA ARG A 65 -8.32 -4.19 -1.08
C ARG A 65 -9.09 -3.16 -0.24
N ALA A 66 -9.84 -3.60 0.77
CA ALA A 66 -10.52 -2.68 1.68
C ALA A 66 -9.52 -1.75 2.42
N PHE A 67 -8.42 -2.32 2.91
CA PHE A 67 -7.35 -1.53 3.53
C PHE A 67 -6.68 -0.56 2.54
N LEU A 68 -6.37 -1.01 1.31
CA LEU A 68 -5.75 -0.15 0.31
C LEU A 68 -6.68 0.98 -0.16
N GLU A 69 -7.99 0.75 -0.18
CA GLU A 69 -8.98 1.78 -0.50
C GLU A 69 -9.01 2.88 0.57
N GLU A 70 -9.03 2.49 1.85
CA GLU A 70 -8.94 3.42 2.99
C GLU A 70 -7.61 4.20 2.96
N LEU A 71 -6.49 3.50 2.79
CA LEU A 71 -5.18 4.14 2.72
C LEU A 71 -5.05 5.08 1.51
N ALA A 72 -5.62 4.72 0.35
CA ALA A 72 -5.65 5.58 -0.82
C ALA A 72 -6.46 6.86 -0.57
N HIS A 73 -7.57 6.76 0.17
CA HIS A 73 -8.35 7.91 0.58
C HIS A 73 -7.53 8.85 1.48
N GLU A 74 -6.84 8.31 2.49
CA GLU A 74 -5.98 9.09 3.39
C GLU A 74 -4.82 9.77 2.65
N VAL A 75 -4.14 9.06 1.74
CA VAL A 75 -3.05 9.63 0.95
C VAL A 75 -3.55 10.77 0.06
N ARG A 76 -4.73 10.62 -0.58
CA ARG A 76 -5.33 11.69 -1.39
C ARG A 76 -5.72 12.89 -0.55
N LEU A 77 -6.34 12.67 0.61
CA LEU A 77 -6.72 13.73 1.53
C LEU A 77 -5.49 14.50 2.01
N ASN A 78 -4.43 13.81 2.43
CA ASN A 78 -3.18 14.45 2.82
C ASN A 78 -2.54 15.23 1.67
N ARG A 79 -2.53 14.70 0.44
CA ARG A 79 -2.04 15.44 -0.73
C ARG A 79 -2.82 16.71 -1.02
N GLN A 80 -4.12 16.77 -0.70
CA GLN A 80 -4.89 18.01 -0.86
C GLN A 80 -4.46 19.09 0.14
N PHE A 81 -4.13 18.69 1.37
CA PHE A 81 -3.68 19.63 2.42
C PHE A 81 -2.18 19.97 2.34
N GLN A 82 -1.38 19.12 1.70
CA GLN A 82 0.06 19.30 1.50
C GLN A 82 0.44 19.70 0.07
N ALA A 83 -0.53 19.97 -0.79
CA ALA A 83 -0.23 20.62 -2.06
C ALA A 83 0.36 21.98 -1.70
N ASP A 84 1.62 22.21 -2.04
CA ASP A 84 2.25 23.52 -2.09
C ASP A 84 1.54 24.35 -3.16
N ALA A 85 0.28 24.71 -2.90
CA ALA A 85 -0.45 25.69 -3.65
C ALA A 85 0.20 27.02 -3.28
N CYS A 86 1.25 27.33 -4.03
CA CYS A 86 1.72 28.69 -4.19
C CYS A 86 0.50 29.55 -4.53
N TYR A 87 0.09 30.40 -3.59
CA TYR A 87 -0.82 31.49 -3.91
C TYR A 87 -0.02 32.41 -4.82
N LEU A 88 -0.30 32.33 -6.13
CA LEU A 88 0.29 33.25 -7.09
C LEU A 88 -0.15 34.66 -6.71
N ASP A 89 0.82 35.58 -6.65
CA ASP A 89 0.51 36.98 -6.44
C ASP A 89 -0.44 37.43 -7.58
N PRO A 90 -1.64 37.94 -7.28
CA PRO A 90 -2.56 38.42 -8.32
C PRO A 90 -1.97 39.57 -9.15
N ASP A 91 -0.99 40.30 -8.61
CA ASP A 91 -0.28 41.38 -9.29
C ASP A 91 1.02 40.90 -9.99
N ASP A 92 1.60 39.76 -9.57
CA ASP A 92 2.76 39.12 -10.23
C ASP A 92 2.64 37.58 -10.31
N PRO A 93 2.08 37.03 -11.40
CA PRO A 93 1.85 35.59 -11.55
C PRO A 93 3.13 34.77 -11.78
N SER A 94 4.30 35.40 -11.76
CA SER A 94 5.60 34.70 -11.76
C SER A 94 6.13 34.43 -10.35
N CYS A 95 5.48 34.98 -9.32
CA CYS A 95 5.92 34.90 -7.93
C CYS A 95 4.86 34.22 -7.03
N CYS A 96 5.35 33.50 -6.03
CA CYS A 96 4.54 32.88 -4.98
C CYS A 96 4.53 33.79 -3.75
N LEU A 97 3.34 34.04 -3.17
CA LEU A 97 3.17 34.76 -1.90
C LEU A 97 3.67 33.96 -0.69
#